data_AF-A0AA40A0P5-F1
#
_entry.id   AF-A0AA40A0P5-F1
#
_cell.length_a   1.000
_cell.length_b   1.000
_cell.length_c   1.000
_cell.angle_alpha   90.00
_cell.angle_beta   90.00
_cell.angle_gamma   90.00
#
_symmetry.space_group_name_H-M   'P 1'
#
loop_
_entity.id
_entity.type
_entity.pdbx_description
1 polymer ?
#
loop_
_entity_poly.entity_id
_entity_poly.type
_entity_poly.pdbx_seq_one_letter_code
_entity_poly.pdbx_strand_id
1 'polypeptide(L)'
;MDPTAAGQEKPISQNQWLGNEATTSEQLFDAAIQTAQHALTEEDQRHFRRFKDHRDMIKDLQADVYNFSASRTRLTRCAKKIASFSEAFAPFFDVIGVLLQVGSNFIHFLERVSEMFEELSFFLPQYQQWFQTCRLNPSIKDRGRLERALMGTELMLRPFEARFSQLKERLTMQKDWFEREAAIHEHALLDQLHGDFRHYIQDSEEKSQHRDELGQRRSDEDIKDRVHEGTGLWFLQRPEYQRLKTMDFVQSHVMPTTSDANRWLQRVLFLKDLAQTVLPSGDAPTVAYFHFDQQKKSRTNSSDEALRAIAEQLIHSHRRSRISLDALALIETDSGSGQYTPSRRDIRLAIDILLRQHPSFLVFDGIDECSEPARFLEELRSICIEHDYRAVLLGRPSVEMPYQ
;
A
#
# COMPACT_ATOMS: atom_id res chain seq x y z
N MET A 1 59.61 -12.46 28.26
CA MET A 1 59.38 -12.70 26.83
C MET A 1 58.09 -13.49 26.74
N ASP A 2 56.98 -12.81 26.47
CA ASP A 2 55.70 -13.42 26.09
C ASP A 2 54.94 -12.36 25.28
N PRO A 3 54.67 -12.57 23.98
CA PRO A 3 53.95 -11.60 23.18
C PRO A 3 52.44 -11.87 23.27
N THR A 4 51.76 -10.83 23.70
CA THR A 4 50.31 -10.65 23.85
C THR A 4 49.53 -10.92 22.57
N ALA A 5 48.37 -11.55 22.77
CA ALA A 5 47.37 -11.90 21.77
C ALA A 5 46.82 -10.66 21.03
N ALA A 6 46.98 -10.64 19.72
CA ALA A 6 46.25 -9.76 18.81
C ALA A 6 44.93 -10.43 18.45
N GLY A 7 43.82 -9.82 18.88
CA GLY A 7 42.47 -10.21 18.48
C GLY A 7 42.23 -9.94 17.01
N GLN A 8 41.87 -10.97 16.25
CA GLN A 8 41.41 -10.85 14.86
C GLN A 8 39.97 -10.34 14.83
N GLU A 9 39.76 -9.10 14.38
CA GLU A 9 38.45 -8.63 13.95
C GLU A 9 38.08 -9.28 12.62
N LYS A 10 36.99 -10.07 12.62
CA LYS A 10 36.40 -10.63 11.40
C LYS A 10 35.63 -9.52 10.67
N PRO A 11 35.92 -9.22 9.40
CA PRO A 11 35.12 -8.27 8.64
C PRO A 11 33.71 -8.83 8.44
N ILE A 12 32.71 -8.03 8.79
CA ILE A 12 31.29 -8.32 8.56
C ILE A 12 31.08 -8.40 7.04
N SER A 13 30.62 -9.56 6.56
CA SER A 13 30.41 -9.80 5.13
C SER A 13 29.20 -9.01 4.63
N GLN A 14 29.41 -8.21 3.58
CA GLN A 14 28.42 -7.35 2.92
C GLN A 14 27.15 -8.09 2.45
N ASN A 15 27.18 -9.43 2.35
CA ASN A 15 26.08 -10.26 1.86
C ASN A 15 25.04 -10.66 2.92
N GLN A 16 25.18 -10.21 4.18
CA GLN A 16 24.27 -10.60 5.27
C GLN A 16 22.99 -9.74 5.34
N TRP A 17 22.87 -8.68 4.53
CA TRP A 17 21.74 -7.74 4.55
C TRP A 17 20.55 -8.11 3.66
N LEU A 18 20.70 -9.11 2.77
CA LEU A 18 19.71 -9.41 1.73
C LEU A 18 18.86 -10.67 2.00
N GLY A 19 18.84 -11.17 3.25
CA GLY A 19 18.17 -12.43 3.60
C GLY A 19 16.97 -12.29 4.53
N ASN A 20 15.77 -12.34 3.94
CA ASN A 20 14.52 -12.94 4.46
C ASN A 20 13.56 -12.23 5.44
N GLU A 21 13.76 -10.98 5.84
CA GLU A 21 12.66 -10.19 6.44
C GLU A 21 12.64 -8.80 5.80
N ALA A 22 11.46 -8.21 5.60
CA ALA A 22 11.31 -6.86 5.05
C ALA A 22 11.87 -5.86 6.07
N THR A 23 13.18 -5.60 5.99
CA THR A 23 13.87 -4.66 6.86
C THR A 23 13.28 -3.28 6.63
N THR A 24 12.59 -2.76 7.63
CA THR A 24 12.02 -1.41 7.59
C THR A 24 13.15 -0.38 7.49
N SER A 25 12.88 0.79 6.90
CA SER A 25 13.86 1.88 6.83
C SER A 25 14.37 2.30 8.21
N GLU A 26 13.51 2.22 9.23
CA GLU A 26 13.87 2.44 10.64
C GLU A 26 14.94 1.46 11.12
N GLN A 27 14.80 0.17 10.82
CA GLN A 27 15.79 -0.86 11.17
C GLN A 27 17.14 -0.65 10.47
N LEU A 28 17.14 -0.16 9.22
CA LEU A 28 18.38 0.18 8.50
C LEU A 28 19.09 1.37 9.15
N PHE A 29 18.36 2.41 9.53
CA PHE A 29 18.93 3.56 10.24
C PHE A 29 19.45 3.17 11.62
N ASP A 30 18.71 2.38 12.38
CA ASP A 30 19.15 1.89 13.69
C ASP A 30 20.42 1.05 13.58
N ALA A 31 20.51 0.18 12.57
CA ALA A 31 21.70 -0.63 12.35
C ALA A 31 22.91 0.22 11.89
N ALA A 32 22.69 1.27 11.10
CA ALA A 32 23.74 2.22 10.73
C ALA A 32 24.24 3.03 11.94
N ILE A 33 23.32 3.50 12.80
CA ILE A 33 23.65 4.19 14.06
C ILE A 33 24.45 3.26 14.98
N GLN A 34 24.03 2.00 15.13
CA GLN A 34 24.76 1.01 15.92
C GLN A 34 26.15 0.76 15.36
N THR A 35 26.29 0.62 14.04
CA THR A 35 27.59 0.44 13.37
C THR A 35 28.53 1.63 13.66
N ALA A 36 28.01 2.86 13.55
CA ALA A 36 28.78 4.05 13.86
C ALA A 36 29.19 4.11 15.35
N GLN A 37 28.31 3.70 16.27
CA GLN A 37 28.61 3.66 17.70
C GLN A 37 29.66 2.59 18.03
N HIS A 38 29.60 1.42 17.41
CA HIS A 38 30.58 0.37 17.59
C HIS A 38 31.96 0.72 17.03
N ALA A 39 32.03 1.65 16.07
CA ALA A 39 33.30 2.17 15.56
C ALA A 39 33.99 3.18 16.52
N LEU A 40 33.30 3.63 17.57
CA LEU A 40 33.86 4.54 18.57
C LEU A 40 34.58 3.76 19.68
N THR A 41 35.58 4.40 20.28
CA THR A 41 36.28 3.83 21.44
C THR A 41 35.35 3.76 22.66
N GLU A 42 35.63 2.85 23.62
CA GLU A 42 34.83 2.76 24.86
C GLU A 42 34.81 4.07 25.66
N GLU A 43 35.86 4.87 25.58
CA GLU A 43 35.94 6.19 26.22
C GLU A 43 34.98 7.17 25.55
N ASP A 44 34.97 7.23 24.21
CA ASP A 44 34.07 8.08 23.44
C ASP A 44 32.60 7.65 23.59
N GLN A 45 32.33 6.34 23.65
CA GLN A 45 30.98 5.82 23.87
C GLN A 45 30.37 6.27 25.19
N ARG A 46 31.17 6.46 26.25
CA ARG A 46 30.69 6.98 27.56
C ARG A 46 30.20 8.43 27.48
N HIS A 47 30.64 9.17 26.48
CA HIS A 47 30.22 10.56 26.25
C HIS A 47 28.99 10.67 25.34
N PHE A 48 28.58 9.59 24.68
CA PHE A 48 27.38 9.57 23.86
C PHE A 48 26.12 9.44 24.72
N ARG A 49 25.18 10.36 24.52
CA ARG A 49 23.82 10.30 25.08
C ARG A 49 22.84 10.04 23.95
N ARG A 50 21.87 9.17 24.18
CA ARG A 50 20.76 8.92 23.24
C ARG A 50 19.59 9.80 23.62
N PHE A 51 18.99 10.42 22.60
CA PHE A 51 17.83 11.28 22.74
C PHE A 51 16.73 10.77 21.82
N LYS A 52 15.47 10.89 22.25
CA LYS A 52 14.34 10.48 21.42
C LYS A 52 14.18 11.34 20.17
N ASP A 53 14.41 12.64 20.33
CA ASP A 53 14.36 13.62 19.26
C ASP A 53 15.33 14.78 19.58
N HIS A 54 15.49 15.71 18.63
CA HIS A 54 16.36 16.85 18.81
C HIS A 54 15.90 17.81 19.93
N ARG A 55 14.61 17.84 20.26
CA ARG A 55 14.08 18.71 21.32
C ARG A 55 14.45 18.18 22.69
N ASP A 56 14.41 16.86 22.85
CA ASP A 56 14.87 16.14 24.02
C ASP A 56 16.36 16.40 24.29
N MET A 57 17.19 16.31 23.24
CA MET A 57 18.62 16.69 23.31
C MET A 57 18.81 18.15 23.76
N ILE A 58 18.05 19.09 23.20
CA ILE A 58 18.17 20.51 23.57
C ILE A 58 17.71 20.76 25.00
N LYS A 59 16.67 20.07 25.49
CA LYS A 59 16.21 20.16 26.88
C LYS A 59 17.26 19.67 27.87
N ASP A 60 17.86 18.51 27.60
CA ASP A 60 18.94 17.94 28.41
C ASP A 60 20.17 18.87 28.42
N LEU A 61 20.57 19.36 27.24
CA LEU A 61 21.66 20.33 27.11
C LEU A 61 21.35 21.61 27.91
N GLN A 62 20.12 22.12 27.85
CA GLN A 62 19.71 23.30 28.62
C GLN A 62 19.77 23.04 30.13
N ALA A 63 19.36 21.85 30.59
CA ALA A 63 19.43 21.44 32.00
C ALA A 63 20.89 21.42 32.49
N ASP A 64 21.80 20.84 31.70
CA ASP A 64 23.23 20.81 32.02
C ASP A 64 23.84 22.21 32.10
N VAL A 65 23.40 23.14 31.26
CA VAL A 65 23.87 24.53 31.28
C VAL A 65 23.56 25.24 32.60
N TYR A 66 22.53 24.84 33.35
CA TYR A 66 22.26 25.40 34.67
C TYR A 66 23.32 25.01 35.71
N ASN A 67 24.02 23.89 35.51
CA ASN A 67 25.06 23.41 36.43
C ASN A 67 26.38 24.18 36.28
N PHE A 68 26.58 24.94 35.19
CA PHE A 68 27.82 25.70 34.93
C PHE A 68 27.66 27.19 35.21
N SER A 69 27.74 27.59 36.48
CA SER A 69 27.51 28.98 36.93
C SER A 69 28.42 30.03 36.25
N ALA A 70 29.69 29.71 36.01
CA ALA A 70 30.67 30.64 35.43
C ALA A 70 30.50 30.89 33.91
N SER A 71 29.90 29.95 33.18
CA SER A 71 29.80 29.99 31.70
C SER A 71 28.35 30.00 31.20
N ARG A 72 27.38 30.07 32.12
CA ARG A 72 25.94 29.90 31.86
C ARG A 72 25.43 30.75 30.70
N THR A 73 25.77 32.03 30.65
CA THR A 73 25.30 32.95 29.59
C THR A 73 25.84 32.59 28.20
N ARG A 74 27.10 32.13 28.10
CA ARG A 74 27.70 31.72 26.82
C ARG A 74 27.14 30.39 26.35
N LEU A 75 27.03 29.42 27.25
CA LEU A 75 26.49 28.10 26.93
C LEU A 75 25.01 28.16 26.61
N THR A 76 24.22 28.99 27.31
CA THR A 76 22.80 29.23 26.98
C THR A 76 22.66 29.81 25.57
N ARG A 77 23.55 30.74 25.17
CA ARG A 77 23.55 31.28 23.81
C ARG A 77 23.92 30.22 22.77
N CYS A 78 24.85 29.33 23.10
CA CYS A 78 25.21 28.19 22.24
C CYS A 78 24.03 27.22 22.07
N ALA A 79 23.41 26.80 23.19
CA ALA A 79 22.22 25.95 23.21
C ALA A 79 21.07 26.53 22.35
N LYS A 80 20.82 27.84 22.46
CA LYS A 80 19.81 28.53 21.61
C LYS A 80 20.16 28.50 20.13
N LYS A 81 21.44 28.63 19.76
CA LYS A 81 21.88 28.52 18.36
C LYS A 81 21.74 27.11 17.82
N ILE A 82 22.09 26.09 18.62
CA ILE A 82 21.91 24.68 18.23
C ILE A 82 20.42 24.37 18.09
N ALA A 83 19.57 24.86 19.00
CA ALA A 83 18.12 24.71 18.90
C ALA A 83 17.57 25.34 17.61
N SER A 84 17.93 26.60 17.33
CA SER A 84 17.51 27.30 16.12
C SER A 84 18.01 26.62 14.84
N PHE A 85 19.25 26.11 14.84
CA PHE A 85 19.79 25.33 13.74
C PHE A 85 19.01 24.03 13.54
N SER A 86 18.76 23.28 14.62
CA SER A 86 18.03 22.02 14.57
C SER A 86 16.58 22.21 14.12
N GLU A 87 15.91 23.27 14.56
CA GLU A 87 14.55 23.61 14.11
C GLU A 87 14.52 24.02 12.64
N ALA A 88 15.54 24.75 12.17
CA ALA A 88 15.67 25.10 10.75
C ALA A 88 15.96 23.88 9.86
N PHE A 89 16.66 22.88 10.41
CA PHE A 89 16.99 21.63 9.71
C PHE A 89 15.91 20.54 9.84
N ALA A 90 15.00 20.61 10.82
CA ALA A 90 13.97 19.60 11.02
C ALA A 90 13.13 19.33 9.76
N PRO A 91 12.67 20.35 9.00
CA PRO A 91 11.95 20.12 7.75
C PRO A 91 12.76 19.36 6.69
N PHE A 92 14.10 19.42 6.72
CA PHE A 92 14.93 18.64 5.79
C PHE A 92 14.89 17.15 6.10
N PHE A 93 14.87 16.78 7.38
CA PHE A 93 14.73 15.38 7.78
C PHE A 93 13.33 14.85 7.52
N ASP A 94 12.29 15.69 7.70
CA ASP A 94 10.92 15.36 7.31
C ASP A 94 10.82 15.15 5.78
N VAL A 95 11.46 16.03 4.99
CA VAL A 95 11.55 15.90 3.54
C VAL A 95 12.33 14.65 3.16
N ILE A 96 13.44 14.29 3.82
CA ILE A 96 14.17 13.05 3.55
C ILE A 96 13.28 11.83 3.81
N GLY A 97 12.45 11.84 4.85
CA GLY A 97 11.46 10.79 5.09
C GLY A 97 10.48 10.63 3.92
N VAL A 98 9.93 11.74 3.44
CA VAL A 98 9.05 11.76 2.25
C VAL A 98 9.81 11.35 0.99
N LEU A 99 11.05 11.81 0.80
CA LEU A 99 11.90 11.48 -0.35
C LEU A 99 12.22 9.98 -0.40
N LEU A 100 12.42 9.33 0.75
CA LEU A 100 12.65 7.89 0.83
C LEU A 100 11.36 7.11 0.56
N GLN A 101 10.21 7.61 1.03
CA GLN A 101 8.90 7.00 0.79
C GLN A 101 8.44 7.14 -0.67
N VAL A 102 8.77 8.26 -1.33
CA VAL A 102 8.50 8.46 -2.77
C VAL A 102 9.55 7.71 -3.60
N GLY A 103 10.81 7.78 -3.18
CA GLY A 103 11.94 7.17 -3.87
C GLY A 103 11.88 5.65 -3.94
N SER A 104 11.23 4.98 -2.98
CA SER A 104 11.00 3.52 -3.04
C SER A 104 10.25 3.10 -4.30
N ASN A 105 9.47 4.01 -4.90
CA ASN A 105 8.70 3.75 -6.11
C ASN A 105 9.34 4.38 -7.36
N PHE A 106 10.38 5.19 -7.21
CA PHE A 106 11.01 5.94 -8.31
C PHE A 106 12.55 5.97 -8.19
N ILE A 107 13.21 4.93 -8.73
CA ILE A 107 14.68 4.76 -8.70
C ILE A 107 15.43 5.99 -9.26
N HIS A 108 15.00 6.55 -10.38
CA HIS A 108 15.68 7.71 -10.99
C HIS A 108 15.63 8.98 -10.13
N PHE A 109 14.63 9.09 -9.25
CA PHE A 109 14.55 10.19 -8.30
C PHE A 109 15.56 10.00 -7.16
N LEU A 110 15.71 8.78 -6.64
CA LEU A 110 16.74 8.44 -5.66
C LEU A 110 18.15 8.66 -6.21
N GLU A 111 18.40 8.34 -7.48
CA GLU A 111 19.68 8.63 -8.15
C GLU A 111 20.02 10.12 -8.10
N ARG A 112 19.05 11.00 -8.41
CA ARG A 112 19.26 12.46 -8.37
C ARG A 112 19.42 13.02 -6.96
N VAL A 113 18.72 12.44 -5.99
CA VAL A 113 18.90 12.79 -4.57
C VAL A 113 20.28 12.32 -4.08
N SER A 114 20.75 11.16 -4.51
CA SER A 114 22.09 10.64 -4.21
C SER A 114 23.18 11.52 -4.81
N GLU A 115 23.05 11.93 -6.08
CA GLU A 115 23.97 12.88 -6.72
C GLU A 115 24.04 14.22 -5.95
N MET A 116 22.89 14.72 -5.48
CA MET A 116 22.86 15.94 -4.66
C MET A 116 23.61 15.76 -3.33
N PHE A 117 23.43 14.62 -2.64
CA PHE A 117 24.16 14.32 -1.40
C PHE A 117 25.66 14.11 -1.64
N GLU A 118 26.03 13.51 -2.78
CA GLU A 118 27.41 13.36 -3.20
C GLU A 118 28.05 14.73 -3.44
N GLU A 119 27.38 15.65 -4.13
CA GLU A 119 27.84 17.03 -4.28
C GLU A 119 28.03 17.73 -2.92
N LEU A 120 27.07 17.58 -1.99
CA LEU A 120 27.17 18.12 -0.63
C LEU A 120 28.39 17.59 0.13
N SER A 121 28.73 16.32 -0.07
CA SER A 121 29.88 15.68 0.58
C SER A 121 31.21 16.31 0.18
N PHE A 122 31.32 16.89 -1.01
CA PHE A 122 32.52 17.63 -1.45
C PHE A 122 32.65 19.01 -0.81
N PHE A 123 31.54 19.64 -0.41
CA PHE A 123 31.54 20.99 0.18
C PHE A 123 31.68 20.98 1.71
N LEU A 124 31.18 19.95 2.39
CA LEU A 124 31.21 19.86 3.86
C LEU A 124 32.64 19.90 4.46
N PRO A 125 33.66 19.21 3.91
CA PRO A 125 35.03 19.29 4.41
C PRO A 125 35.63 20.70 4.33
N GLN A 126 35.24 21.49 3.31
CA GLN A 126 35.70 22.88 3.17
C GLN A 126 35.12 23.76 4.27
N TYR A 127 33.83 23.58 4.60
CA TYR A 127 33.20 24.23 5.75
C TYR A 127 33.87 23.81 7.06
N GLN A 128 34.19 22.53 7.23
CA GLN A 128 34.86 22.03 8.43
C GLN A 128 36.27 22.61 8.57
N GLN A 129 37.08 22.64 7.50
CA GLN A 129 38.40 23.28 7.51
C GLN A 129 38.31 24.76 7.87
N TRP A 130 37.32 25.45 7.32
CA TRP A 130 37.14 26.88 7.56
C TRP A 130 36.71 27.17 9.00
N PHE A 131 35.78 26.36 9.53
CA PHE A 131 35.38 26.39 10.94
C PHE A 131 36.57 26.10 11.87
N GLN A 132 37.37 25.07 11.57
CA GLN A 132 38.56 24.74 12.34
C GLN A 132 39.62 25.85 12.28
N THR A 133 39.82 26.48 11.13
CA THR A 133 40.71 27.63 10.96
C THR A 133 40.26 28.81 11.82
N CYS A 134 38.95 29.07 11.88
CA CYS A 134 38.39 30.09 12.77
C CYS A 134 38.49 29.69 14.24
N ARG A 135 38.37 28.40 14.58
CA ARG A 135 38.43 27.90 15.96
C ARG A 135 39.85 27.89 16.53
N LEU A 136 40.84 27.51 15.73
CA LEU A 136 42.23 27.30 16.15
C LEU A 136 43.05 28.59 16.18
N ASN A 137 42.55 29.70 15.63
CA ASN A 137 43.30 30.95 15.58
C ASN A 137 43.19 31.71 16.92
N PRO A 138 44.22 31.69 17.79
CA PRO A 138 44.14 32.24 19.15
C PRO A 138 44.09 33.78 19.15
N SER A 139 44.37 34.39 17.99
CA SER A 139 44.39 35.84 17.79
C SER A 139 43.00 36.48 17.70
N ILE A 140 41.92 35.69 17.65
CA ILE A 140 40.54 36.19 17.60
C ILE A 140 40.07 36.58 19.03
N LYS A 141 40.76 37.55 19.62
CA LYS A 141 40.21 38.37 20.73
C LYS A 141 39.37 39.53 20.20
N ASP A 142 39.56 39.87 18.92
CA ASP A 142 38.86 40.95 18.25
C ASP A 142 37.52 40.46 17.71
N ARG A 143 36.45 40.86 18.40
CA ARG A 143 35.05 40.54 18.09
C ARG A 143 34.72 40.87 16.63
N GLY A 144 35.33 41.91 16.06
CA GLY A 144 35.12 42.33 14.67
C GLY A 144 35.75 41.42 13.61
N ARG A 145 36.73 40.56 13.96
CA ARG A 145 37.24 39.53 13.03
C ARG A 145 36.36 38.28 13.04
N LEU A 146 35.85 37.88 14.20
CA LEU A 146 34.87 36.80 14.30
C LEU A 146 33.56 37.16 13.60
N GLU A 147 33.11 38.41 13.73
CA GLU A 147 31.90 38.91 13.08
C GLU A 147 32.06 38.98 11.56
N ARG A 148 33.24 39.39 11.06
CA ARG A 148 33.59 39.30 9.63
C ARG A 148 33.69 37.86 9.14
N ALA A 149 34.21 36.96 9.96
CA ALA A 149 34.24 35.54 9.63
C ALA A 149 32.80 34.96 9.56
N LEU A 150 31.96 35.22 10.55
CA LEU A 150 30.55 34.81 10.55
C LEU A 150 29.78 35.39 9.36
N MET A 151 30.01 36.67 9.03
CA MET A 151 29.47 37.28 7.80
C MET A 151 30.01 36.60 6.54
N GLY A 152 31.29 36.23 6.51
CA GLY A 152 31.87 35.49 5.40
C GLY A 152 31.25 34.10 5.23
N THR A 153 30.93 33.41 6.33
CA THR A 153 30.21 32.12 6.29
C THR A 153 28.77 32.30 5.86
N GLU A 154 28.09 33.34 6.34
CA GLU A 154 26.73 33.70 5.90
C GLU A 154 26.69 34.05 4.40
N LEU A 155 27.68 34.81 3.90
CA LEU A 155 27.83 35.12 2.48
C LEU A 155 28.18 33.89 1.63
N MET A 156 28.92 32.92 2.17
CA MET A 156 29.22 31.65 1.49
C MET A 156 28.04 30.67 1.54
N LEU A 157 27.17 30.78 2.54
CA LEU A 157 25.92 30.03 2.63
C LEU A 157 24.81 30.66 1.79
N ARG A 158 24.84 31.96 1.49
CA ARG A 158 23.81 32.60 0.65
C ARG A 158 23.62 31.97 -0.74
N PRO A 159 24.66 31.61 -1.51
CA PRO A 159 24.49 30.86 -2.75
C PRO A 159 23.82 29.50 -2.53
N PHE A 160 24.10 28.86 -1.40
CA PHE A 160 23.48 27.61 -0.99
C PHE A 160 22.01 27.81 -0.66
N GLU A 161 21.69 28.78 0.20
CA GLU A 161 20.31 29.17 0.54
C GLU A 161 19.52 29.59 -0.70
N ALA A 162 20.13 30.32 -1.64
CA ALA A 162 19.49 30.74 -2.88
C ALA A 162 19.19 29.52 -3.78
N ARG A 163 20.17 28.62 -3.98
CA ARG A 163 19.97 27.39 -4.75
C ARG A 163 18.95 26.45 -4.12
N PHE A 164 18.96 26.32 -2.79
CA PHE A 164 17.99 25.53 -2.04
C PHE A 164 16.60 26.16 -2.04
N SER A 165 16.50 27.49 -1.99
CA SER A 165 15.22 28.19 -2.12
C SER A 165 14.62 27.96 -3.51
N GLN A 166 15.45 28.03 -4.56
CA GLN A 166 15.04 27.69 -5.93
C GLN A 166 14.63 26.23 -6.06
N LEU A 167 15.37 25.29 -5.44
CA LEU A 167 15.02 23.88 -5.44
C LEU A 167 13.71 23.62 -4.70
N LYS A 168 13.52 24.24 -3.53
CA LYS A 168 12.28 24.17 -2.74
C LYS A 168 11.09 24.72 -3.51
N GLU A 169 11.26 25.87 -4.16
CA GLU A 169 10.23 26.48 -5.02
C GLU A 169 9.89 25.57 -6.19
N ARG A 170 10.89 24.99 -6.87
CA ARG A 170 10.67 24.02 -7.95
C ARG A 170 9.95 22.76 -7.48
N LEU A 171 10.34 22.19 -6.34
CA LEU A 171 9.69 21.02 -5.76
C LEU A 171 8.25 21.33 -5.34
N THR A 172 7.99 22.51 -4.79
CA THR A 172 6.64 22.96 -4.45
C THR A 172 5.80 23.13 -5.71
N MET A 173 6.34 23.76 -6.75
CA MET A 173 5.67 23.92 -8.03
C MET A 173 5.39 22.58 -8.72
N GLN A 174 6.33 21.63 -8.66
CA GLN A 174 6.15 20.29 -9.20
C GLN A 174 5.11 19.49 -8.41
N LYS A 175 5.09 19.63 -7.09
CA LYS A 175 4.04 19.06 -6.23
C LYS A 175 2.66 19.61 -6.64
N ASP A 176 2.51 20.93 -6.71
CA ASP A 176 1.24 21.57 -7.08
C ASP A 176 0.81 21.19 -8.51
N TRP A 177 1.77 21.08 -9.44
CA TRP A 177 1.51 20.62 -10.79
C TRP A 177 1.02 19.17 -10.80
N PHE A 178 1.70 18.29 -10.07
CA PHE A 178 1.31 16.88 -9.96
C PHE A 178 -0.07 16.73 -9.32
N GLU A 179 -0.37 17.46 -8.24
CA GLU A 179 -1.70 17.44 -7.60
C GLU A 179 -2.80 17.93 -8.55
N ARG A 180 -2.53 18.98 -9.36
CA ARG A 180 -3.48 19.45 -10.37
C ARG A 180 -3.66 18.45 -11.50
N GLU A 181 -2.58 17.86 -12.01
CA GLU A 181 -2.64 16.86 -13.08
C GLU A 181 -3.38 15.61 -12.61
N ALA A 182 -3.12 15.15 -11.39
CA ALA A 182 -3.86 14.06 -10.75
C ALA A 182 -5.36 14.38 -10.63
N ALA A 183 -5.71 15.61 -10.21
CA ALA A 183 -7.11 16.04 -10.13
C ALA A 183 -7.78 16.16 -11.51
N ILE A 184 -7.04 16.58 -12.55
CA ILE A 184 -7.53 16.61 -13.93
C ILE A 184 -7.76 15.20 -14.44
N HIS A 185 -6.82 14.27 -14.20
CA HIS A 185 -6.98 12.87 -14.56
C HIS A 185 -8.15 12.21 -13.83
N GLU A 186 -8.33 12.48 -12.53
CA GLU A 186 -9.47 12.00 -11.76
C GLU A 186 -10.80 12.53 -12.33
N HIS A 187 -10.88 13.82 -12.66
CA HIS A 187 -12.08 14.40 -13.25
C HIS A 187 -12.35 13.86 -14.67
N ALA A 188 -11.32 13.71 -15.50
CA ALA A 188 -11.45 13.13 -16.84
C ALA A 188 -11.92 11.67 -16.78
N LEU A 189 -11.39 10.90 -15.84
CA LEU A 189 -11.80 9.52 -15.59
C LEU A 189 -13.26 9.47 -15.16
N LEU A 190 -13.70 10.35 -14.25
CA LEU A 190 -15.10 10.44 -13.81
C LEU A 190 -16.06 10.85 -14.93
N ASP A 191 -15.68 11.82 -15.77
CA ASP A 191 -16.51 12.24 -16.91
C ASP A 191 -16.64 11.13 -17.94
N GLN A 192 -15.57 10.37 -18.16
CA GLN A 192 -15.56 9.21 -19.03
C GLN A 192 -16.44 8.09 -18.47
N LEU A 193 -16.34 7.78 -17.18
CA LEU A 193 -17.19 6.80 -16.49
C LEU A 193 -18.67 7.19 -16.56
N HIS A 194 -18.99 8.48 -16.40
CA HIS A 194 -20.35 8.98 -16.59
C HIS A 194 -20.84 8.85 -18.05
N GLY A 195 -19.96 9.08 -19.02
CA GLY A 195 -20.26 8.88 -20.44
C GLY A 195 -20.60 7.42 -20.76
N ASP A 196 -19.75 6.50 -20.30
CA ASP A 196 -19.94 5.06 -20.46
C ASP A 196 -21.21 4.58 -19.77
N PHE A 197 -21.45 5.02 -18.54
CA PHE A 197 -22.65 4.67 -17.80
C PHE A 197 -23.91 5.16 -18.51
N ARG A 198 -23.90 6.38 -19.06
CA ARG A 198 -25.03 6.90 -19.84
C ARG A 198 -25.26 6.08 -21.11
N HIS A 199 -24.20 5.72 -21.83
CA HIS A 199 -24.29 4.87 -23.01
C HIS A 199 -24.82 3.47 -22.66
N TYR A 200 -24.39 2.90 -21.54
CA TYR A 200 -24.88 1.61 -21.05
C TYR A 200 -26.38 1.66 -20.72
N ILE A 201 -26.84 2.70 -20.03
CA ILE A 201 -28.27 2.89 -19.73
C ILE A 201 -29.07 3.00 -21.03
N GLN A 202 -28.61 3.80 -21.98
CA GLN A 202 -29.29 3.97 -23.27
C GLN A 202 -29.34 2.64 -24.06
N ASP A 203 -28.24 1.91 -24.14
CA ASP A 203 -28.16 0.61 -24.81
C ASP A 203 -29.04 -0.44 -24.10
N SER A 204 -29.19 -0.34 -22.77
CA SER A 204 -30.10 -1.17 -21.98
C SER A 204 -31.58 -0.83 -22.22
N GLU A 205 -31.92 0.46 -22.32
CA GLU A 205 -33.26 0.95 -22.65
C GLU A 205 -33.67 0.56 -24.07
N GLU A 206 -32.79 0.75 -25.07
CA GLU A 206 -33.01 0.33 -26.46
C GLU A 206 -33.22 -1.18 -26.55
N LYS A 207 -32.43 -1.98 -25.83
CA LYS A 207 -32.62 -3.44 -25.75
C LYS A 207 -33.90 -3.83 -25.03
N SER A 208 -34.38 -3.05 -24.07
CA SER A 208 -35.62 -3.30 -23.35
C SER A 208 -36.84 -2.98 -24.22
N GLN A 209 -36.82 -1.84 -24.92
CA GLN A 209 -37.86 -1.48 -25.89
C GLN A 209 -37.94 -2.51 -27.03
N HIS A 210 -36.79 -2.96 -27.54
CA HIS A 210 -36.77 -4.00 -28.58
C HIS A 210 -37.22 -5.37 -28.05
N ARG A 211 -37.05 -5.64 -26.75
CA ARG A 211 -37.60 -6.83 -26.08
C ARG A 211 -39.11 -6.75 -25.92
N ASP A 212 -39.65 -5.57 -25.61
CA ASP A 212 -41.10 -5.37 -25.48
C ASP A 212 -41.80 -5.52 -26.85
N GLU A 213 -41.17 -5.04 -27.93
CA GLU A 213 -41.67 -5.23 -29.30
C GLU A 213 -41.63 -6.70 -29.77
N LEU A 214 -40.63 -7.48 -29.32
CA LEU A 214 -40.54 -8.93 -29.61
C LEU A 214 -41.38 -9.79 -28.64
N GLY A 215 -41.62 -9.31 -27.42
CA GLY A 215 -42.44 -9.94 -26.38
C GLY A 215 -43.93 -9.86 -26.66
N GLN A 216 -44.40 -8.89 -27.44
CA GLN A 216 -45.81 -8.81 -27.85
C GLN A 216 -46.26 -9.90 -28.84
N ARG A 217 -45.39 -10.85 -29.21
CA ARG A 217 -45.72 -12.04 -30.02
C ARG A 217 -45.56 -13.39 -29.31
N ARG A 218 -45.18 -13.42 -28.03
CA ARG A 218 -45.19 -14.65 -27.23
C ARG A 218 -45.77 -14.35 -25.86
N SER A 219 -46.93 -14.93 -25.60
CA SER A 219 -47.65 -14.85 -24.32
C SER A 219 -46.74 -15.27 -23.15
N ASP A 220 -46.25 -14.27 -22.41
CA ASP A 220 -45.44 -14.40 -21.20
C ASP A 220 -46.32 -14.44 -19.92
N GLU A 221 -47.49 -15.08 -19.98
CA GLU A 221 -48.36 -15.23 -18.79
C GLU A 221 -48.15 -16.53 -18.00
N ASP A 222 -47.34 -17.50 -18.47
CA ASP A 222 -47.39 -18.86 -17.88
C ASP A 222 -46.14 -19.33 -17.10
N ILE A 223 -45.06 -18.53 -16.98
CA ILE A 223 -43.80 -19.00 -16.35
C ILE A 223 -43.42 -18.23 -15.07
N LYS A 224 -43.90 -16.99 -14.88
CA LYS A 224 -43.57 -16.21 -13.66
C LYS A 224 -44.43 -16.56 -12.43
N ASP A 225 -45.56 -17.24 -12.61
CA ASP A 225 -46.51 -17.53 -11.53
C ASP A 225 -46.30 -18.88 -10.81
N ARG A 226 -45.15 -19.55 -11.01
CA ARG A 226 -44.80 -20.81 -10.31
C ARG A 226 -43.63 -20.67 -9.34
N VAL A 227 -43.45 -19.51 -8.71
CA VAL A 227 -42.60 -19.42 -7.51
C VAL A 227 -43.42 -20.00 -6.34
N HIS A 228 -43.26 -21.29 -6.07
CA HIS A 228 -43.86 -21.93 -4.91
C HIS A 228 -43.24 -21.33 -3.63
N GLU A 229 -44.07 -20.79 -2.73
CA GLU A 229 -43.62 -20.39 -1.39
C GLU A 229 -42.90 -21.57 -0.72
N GLY A 230 -41.60 -21.40 -0.44
CA GLY A 230 -40.77 -22.43 0.19
C GLY A 230 -39.83 -23.21 -0.74
N THR A 231 -39.92 -23.06 -2.07
CA THR A 231 -38.88 -23.61 -2.96
C THR A 231 -37.58 -22.86 -2.73
N GLY A 232 -36.58 -23.60 -2.28
CA GLY A 232 -35.25 -23.06 -2.03
C GLY A 232 -34.90 -22.81 -0.56
N LEU A 233 -35.84 -22.84 0.39
CA LEU A 233 -35.46 -22.66 1.81
C LEU A 233 -34.90 -23.95 2.43
N TRP A 234 -35.13 -25.10 1.80
CA TRP A 234 -34.76 -26.41 2.34
C TRP A 234 -33.24 -26.58 2.52
N PHE A 235 -32.41 -26.03 1.62
CA PHE A 235 -30.95 -26.16 1.76
C PHE A 235 -30.40 -25.31 2.90
N LEU A 236 -31.09 -24.24 3.30
CA LEU A 236 -30.67 -23.41 4.42
C LEU A 236 -30.61 -24.22 5.71
N GLN A 237 -31.38 -25.30 5.80
CA GLN A 237 -31.39 -26.21 6.96
C GLN A 237 -30.35 -27.32 6.86
N ARG A 238 -29.65 -27.46 5.72
CA ARG A 238 -28.65 -28.50 5.54
C ARG A 238 -27.46 -28.29 6.48
N PRO A 239 -26.96 -29.35 7.15
CA PRO A 239 -25.78 -29.27 8.01
C PRO A 239 -24.56 -28.69 7.31
N GLU A 240 -24.40 -28.96 6.01
CA GLU A 240 -23.28 -28.46 5.20
C GLU A 240 -23.35 -26.95 5.02
N TYR A 241 -24.53 -26.41 4.70
CA TYR A 241 -24.74 -24.96 4.60
C TYR A 241 -24.63 -24.27 5.95
N GLN A 242 -25.24 -24.84 7.00
CA GLN A 242 -25.13 -24.28 8.36
C GLN A 242 -23.68 -24.23 8.82
N ARG A 243 -22.91 -25.30 8.59
CA ARG A 243 -21.47 -25.32 8.86
C ARG A 243 -20.72 -24.25 8.08
N LEU A 244 -20.98 -24.12 6.77
CA LEU A 244 -20.34 -23.09 5.95
C LEU A 244 -20.71 -21.69 6.45
N LYS A 245 -21.95 -21.46 6.88
CA LYS A 245 -22.44 -20.18 7.41
C LYS A 245 -21.82 -19.84 8.78
N THR A 246 -21.73 -20.81 9.68
CA THR A 246 -21.24 -20.61 11.06
C THR A 246 -19.74 -20.77 11.21
N MET A 247 -19.03 -21.23 10.18
CA MET A 247 -17.57 -21.22 10.19
C MET A 247 -17.10 -19.79 10.47
N ASP A 248 -16.01 -19.61 11.21
CA ASP A 248 -15.41 -18.28 11.37
C ASP A 248 -14.52 -17.98 10.16
N PHE A 249 -14.43 -16.69 9.81
CA PHE A 249 -13.41 -16.27 8.86
C PHE A 249 -12.07 -16.22 9.59
N VAL A 250 -11.10 -17.01 9.14
CA VAL A 250 -9.73 -17.02 9.64
C VAL A 250 -9.06 -15.73 9.16
N GLN A 251 -8.47 -14.95 10.06
CA GLN A 251 -7.71 -13.76 9.69
C GLN A 251 -6.65 -14.13 8.64
N SER A 252 -6.73 -13.47 7.48
CA SER A 252 -6.16 -13.82 6.16
C SER A 252 -4.63 -13.85 6.07
N HIS A 253 -3.92 -13.78 7.20
CA HIS A 253 -2.46 -13.66 7.23
C HIS A 253 -1.72 -14.99 7.45
N VAL A 254 -2.42 -16.08 7.74
CA VAL A 254 -1.82 -17.40 7.92
C VAL A 254 -2.03 -18.23 6.64
N MET A 255 -1.01 -18.26 5.78
CA MET A 255 -0.99 -19.14 4.60
C MET A 255 -1.11 -20.60 5.06
N PRO A 256 -2.06 -21.39 4.52
CA PRO A 256 -2.14 -22.83 4.81
C PRO A 256 -0.84 -23.52 4.36
N THR A 257 -0.33 -24.46 5.15
CA THR A 257 0.78 -25.31 4.72
C THR A 257 0.33 -26.21 3.57
N THR A 258 1.26 -26.62 2.70
CA THR A 258 0.99 -27.41 1.48
C THR A 258 0.25 -28.73 1.70
N SER A 259 0.16 -29.21 2.95
CA SER A 259 -0.62 -30.39 3.33
C SER A 259 -2.14 -30.16 3.37
N ASP A 260 -2.61 -28.90 3.30
CA ASP A 260 -4.02 -28.51 3.47
C ASP A 260 -4.77 -28.29 2.14
N ALA A 261 -4.20 -28.71 1.00
CA ALA A 261 -4.72 -28.43 -0.34
C ALA A 261 -6.15 -28.94 -0.64
N ASN A 262 -6.73 -29.77 0.23
CA ASN A 262 -8.11 -30.28 0.13
C ASN A 262 -9.11 -29.56 1.05
N ARG A 263 -8.67 -28.65 1.92
CA ARG A 263 -9.58 -27.87 2.81
C ARG A 263 -10.45 -26.87 2.06
N TRP A 264 -10.06 -26.45 0.85
CA TRP A 264 -10.87 -25.53 0.06
C TRP A 264 -12.28 -26.06 -0.20
N LEU A 265 -12.44 -27.38 -0.39
CA LEU A 265 -13.75 -28.03 -0.55
C LEU A 265 -14.66 -27.86 0.68
N GLN A 266 -14.10 -27.64 1.87
CA GLN A 266 -14.90 -27.35 3.07
C GLN A 266 -15.49 -25.93 3.05
N ARG A 267 -14.95 -25.05 2.22
CA ARG A 267 -15.39 -23.66 2.02
C ARG A 267 -16.29 -23.49 0.80
N VAL A 268 -16.52 -24.57 0.05
CA VAL A 268 -17.34 -24.57 -1.16
C VAL A 268 -18.54 -25.48 -0.95
N LEU A 269 -19.73 -24.92 -1.11
CA LEU A 269 -20.97 -25.69 -1.08
C LEU A 269 -21.53 -25.80 -2.48
N PHE A 270 -21.51 -27.01 -3.06
CA PHE A 270 -22.19 -27.31 -4.31
C PHE A 270 -23.62 -27.77 -4.04
N LEU A 271 -24.60 -27.04 -4.54
CA LEU A 271 -26.02 -27.38 -4.43
C LEU A 271 -26.59 -27.72 -5.79
N LYS A 272 -27.33 -28.83 -5.81
CA LYS A 272 -28.10 -29.27 -6.95
C LYS A 272 -29.48 -28.64 -6.80
N ASP A 273 -29.80 -27.71 -7.69
CA ASP A 273 -31.00 -26.86 -7.73
C ASP A 273 -31.23 -25.95 -6.53
N LEU A 274 -31.16 -24.63 -6.76
CA LEU A 274 -31.84 -23.67 -5.91
C LEU A 274 -31.91 -22.24 -6.46
N ALA A 275 -33.01 -21.53 -6.17
CA ALA A 275 -33.19 -20.10 -6.42
C ALA A 275 -33.25 -19.29 -5.11
N GLN A 276 -32.59 -18.13 -5.16
CA GLN A 276 -32.59 -16.95 -4.26
C GLN A 276 -33.29 -17.06 -2.89
N THR A 277 -32.49 -17.08 -1.81
CA THR A 277 -32.66 -16.25 -0.60
C THR A 277 -31.54 -16.57 0.39
N VAL A 278 -30.54 -15.70 0.50
CA VAL A 278 -29.51 -15.77 1.56
C VAL A 278 -29.01 -14.37 1.82
N LEU A 279 -29.41 -13.70 2.91
CA LEU A 279 -28.54 -12.73 3.61
C LEU A 279 -28.96 -12.57 5.09
N PRO A 280 -28.02 -12.62 6.05
CA PRO A 280 -28.26 -12.30 7.45
C PRO A 280 -28.13 -10.79 7.73
N SER A 281 -28.84 -10.30 8.76
CA SER A 281 -28.84 -8.91 9.22
C SER A 281 -27.74 -8.69 10.28
N GLY A 282 -26.71 -7.89 10.01
CA GLY A 282 -25.60 -7.54 10.92
C GLY A 282 -24.41 -6.89 10.18
N ASP A 283 -23.23 -6.81 10.81
CA ASP A 283 -21.92 -6.61 10.13
C ASP A 283 -21.63 -7.84 9.25
N ALA A 284 -22.47 -8.00 8.23
CA ALA A 284 -22.56 -9.20 7.45
C ALA A 284 -21.41 -9.23 6.45
N PRO A 285 -20.81 -10.41 6.24
CA PRO A 285 -19.83 -10.59 5.17
C PRO A 285 -20.46 -10.19 3.84
N THR A 286 -19.63 -9.59 2.97
CA THR A 286 -20.07 -9.12 1.66
C THR A 286 -20.51 -10.30 0.82
N VAL A 287 -21.58 -10.15 0.06
CA VAL A 287 -22.06 -11.20 -0.83
C VAL A 287 -22.06 -10.69 -2.25
N ALA A 288 -21.39 -11.42 -3.13
CA ALA A 288 -21.37 -11.17 -4.55
C ALA A 288 -21.98 -12.37 -5.29
N TYR A 289 -22.83 -12.10 -6.27
CA TYR A 289 -23.63 -13.11 -6.97
C TYR A 289 -23.46 -12.99 -8.48
N PHE A 290 -23.36 -14.13 -9.16
CA PHE A 290 -23.40 -14.20 -10.62
C PHE A 290 -24.23 -15.39 -11.08
N HIS A 291 -25.03 -15.18 -12.14
CA HIS A 291 -25.84 -16.22 -12.78
C HIS A 291 -25.37 -16.42 -14.21
N PHE A 292 -24.91 -17.62 -14.51
CA PHE A 292 -24.66 -18.09 -15.87
C PHE A 292 -25.99 -18.44 -16.52
N ASP A 293 -26.26 -17.88 -17.70
CA ASP A 293 -27.52 -18.04 -18.41
C ASP A 293 -27.23 -18.25 -19.91
N GLN A 294 -27.27 -19.52 -20.34
CA GLN A 294 -26.97 -19.91 -21.71
C GLN A 294 -28.02 -19.40 -22.70
N GLN A 295 -29.23 -19.07 -22.23
CA GLN A 295 -30.34 -18.62 -23.08
C GLN A 295 -30.19 -17.15 -23.47
N LYS A 296 -29.51 -16.35 -22.64
CA LYS A 296 -29.08 -15.00 -23.04
C LYS A 296 -27.95 -15.11 -24.07
N LYS A 297 -28.28 -14.83 -25.33
CA LYS A 297 -27.32 -14.69 -26.44
C LYS A 297 -26.28 -13.57 -26.25
N SER A 298 -26.34 -12.79 -25.16
CA SER A 298 -25.23 -11.90 -24.78
C SER A 298 -24.05 -12.73 -24.28
N ARG A 299 -22.84 -12.17 -24.31
CA ARG A 299 -21.56 -12.81 -23.99
C ARG A 299 -21.41 -13.32 -22.53
N THR A 300 -22.49 -13.26 -21.74
CA THR A 300 -22.65 -13.44 -20.27
C THR A 300 -22.32 -14.81 -19.69
N ASN A 301 -21.72 -15.70 -20.48
CA ASN A 301 -21.45 -17.08 -20.04
C ASN A 301 -19.97 -17.39 -19.90
N SER A 302 -19.09 -16.39 -20.11
CA SER A 302 -17.65 -16.55 -19.94
C SER A 302 -17.24 -16.47 -18.47
N SER A 303 -16.20 -17.22 -18.12
CA SER A 303 -15.55 -17.16 -16.80
C SER A 303 -15.06 -15.74 -16.47
N ASP A 304 -14.53 -15.02 -17.46
CA ASP A 304 -14.05 -13.65 -17.30
C ASP A 304 -15.17 -12.67 -16.93
N GLU A 305 -16.36 -12.83 -17.51
CA GLU A 305 -17.50 -11.97 -17.18
C GLU A 305 -18.03 -12.22 -15.77
N ALA A 306 -18.04 -13.48 -15.34
CA ALA A 306 -18.37 -13.83 -13.96
C ALA A 306 -17.40 -13.15 -12.99
N LEU A 307 -16.09 -13.26 -13.23
CA LEU A 307 -15.08 -12.62 -12.37
C LEU A 307 -15.16 -11.09 -12.39
N ARG A 308 -15.40 -10.47 -13.56
CA ARG A 308 -15.61 -9.02 -13.66
C ARG A 308 -16.81 -8.58 -12.82
N ALA A 309 -17.94 -9.25 -12.96
CA ALA A 309 -19.15 -8.91 -12.23
C ALA A 309 -18.97 -9.09 -10.71
N ILE A 310 -18.21 -10.11 -10.28
CA ILE A 310 -17.86 -10.29 -8.87
C ILE A 310 -16.94 -9.16 -8.38
N ALA A 311 -15.88 -8.84 -9.13
CA ALA A 311 -14.97 -7.75 -8.78
C ALA A 311 -15.73 -6.42 -8.65
N GLU A 312 -16.60 -6.11 -9.61
CA GLU A 312 -17.44 -4.92 -9.60
C GLU A 312 -18.33 -4.86 -8.34
N GLN A 313 -19.01 -5.96 -8.01
CA GLN A 313 -19.85 -6.03 -6.80
C GLN A 313 -19.05 -5.85 -5.51
N LEU A 314 -17.86 -6.44 -5.41
CA LEU A 314 -16.99 -6.29 -4.25
C LEU A 314 -16.47 -4.85 -4.12
N ILE A 315 -15.99 -4.26 -5.22
CA ILE A 315 -15.55 -2.85 -5.25
C ILE A 315 -16.70 -1.94 -4.85
N HIS A 316 -17.88 -2.13 -5.43
CA HIS A 316 -19.06 -1.33 -5.12
C HIS A 316 -19.43 -1.45 -3.64
N SER A 317 -19.43 -2.66 -3.08
CA SER A 317 -19.74 -2.92 -1.67
C SER A 317 -18.76 -2.23 -0.72
N HIS A 318 -17.49 -2.12 -1.11
CA HIS A 318 -16.42 -1.55 -0.29
C HIS A 318 -15.95 -0.15 -0.75
N ARG A 319 -16.71 0.53 -1.61
CA ARG A 319 -16.35 1.86 -2.17
C ARG A 319 -16.15 2.98 -1.15
N ARG A 320 -16.51 2.76 0.11
CA ARG A 320 -16.29 3.72 1.22
C ARG A 320 -15.06 3.38 2.07
N SER A 321 -14.47 2.21 1.86
CA SER A 321 -13.24 1.78 2.52
C SER A 321 -12.04 2.40 1.82
N ARG A 322 -11.48 3.47 2.40
CA ARG A 322 -10.27 4.12 1.86
C ARG A 322 -9.12 3.14 1.69
N ILE A 323 -8.88 2.29 2.69
CA ILE A 323 -7.82 1.27 2.67
C ILE A 323 -7.96 0.34 1.45
N SER A 324 -9.20 -0.01 1.08
CA SER A 324 -9.45 -0.89 -0.07
C SER A 324 -9.25 -0.17 -1.39
N LEU A 325 -9.73 1.07 -1.50
CA LEU A 325 -9.53 1.88 -2.70
C LEU A 325 -8.06 2.22 -2.92
N ASP A 326 -7.34 2.60 -1.87
CA ASP A 326 -5.90 2.90 -1.93
C ASP A 326 -5.12 1.66 -2.38
N ALA A 327 -5.45 0.47 -1.85
CA ALA A 327 -4.81 -0.77 -2.26
C ALA A 327 -5.12 -1.15 -3.73
N LEU A 328 -6.34 -0.90 -4.19
CA LEU A 328 -6.71 -1.14 -5.60
C LEU A 328 -6.02 -0.14 -6.53
N ALA A 329 -5.85 1.12 -6.13
CA ALA A 329 -5.13 2.13 -6.91
C ALA A 329 -3.65 1.75 -7.14
N LEU A 330 -3.03 0.99 -6.22
CA LEU A 330 -1.68 0.46 -6.40
C LEU A 330 -1.58 -0.64 -7.47
N ILE A 331 -2.68 -1.30 -7.85
CA ILE A 331 -2.67 -2.26 -8.98
C ILE A 331 -2.32 -1.51 -10.28
N GLU A 332 -2.72 -0.24 -10.38
CA GLU A 332 -2.50 0.59 -11.55
C GLU A 332 -1.01 0.94 -11.75
N THR A 333 -0.18 0.90 -10.70
CA THR A 333 1.19 1.44 -10.74
C THR A 333 2.28 0.44 -11.14
N ASP A 334 2.13 -0.85 -10.85
CA ASP A 334 3.23 -1.83 -11.02
C ASP A 334 3.22 -2.58 -12.36
N SER A 335 2.04 -2.66 -13.01
CA SER A 335 1.89 -3.26 -14.35
C SER A 335 0.72 -2.68 -15.16
N GLY A 336 0.06 -1.64 -14.66
CA GLY A 336 -1.12 -1.05 -15.27
C GLY A 336 -0.76 -0.32 -16.56
N SER A 337 -1.22 -0.85 -17.68
CA SER A 337 -1.02 -0.22 -19.00
C SER A 337 -1.96 0.98 -19.25
N GLY A 338 -2.67 1.45 -18.22
CA GLY A 338 -3.74 2.45 -18.37
C GLY A 338 -4.87 1.97 -19.31
N GLN A 339 -5.06 0.66 -19.44
CA GLN A 339 -6.04 0.09 -20.37
C GLN A 339 -7.48 0.39 -19.94
N TYR A 340 -8.30 0.78 -20.92
CA TYR A 340 -9.72 1.11 -20.71
C TYR A 340 -10.57 -0.06 -20.21
N THR A 341 -10.15 -1.29 -20.51
CA THR A 341 -10.80 -2.50 -20.04
C THR A 341 -9.78 -3.28 -19.23
N PRO A 342 -10.04 -3.55 -17.93
CA PRO A 342 -9.10 -4.25 -17.09
C PRO A 342 -8.84 -5.65 -17.65
N SER A 343 -7.56 -6.04 -17.67
CA SER A 343 -7.16 -7.37 -18.10
C SER A 343 -7.65 -8.40 -17.08
N ARG A 344 -7.72 -9.69 -17.49
CA ARG A 344 -8.08 -10.79 -16.56
C ARG A 344 -7.17 -10.81 -15.33
N ARG A 345 -5.89 -10.47 -15.50
CA ARG A 345 -4.93 -10.38 -14.39
C ARG A 345 -5.31 -9.27 -13.42
N ASP A 346 -5.69 -8.09 -13.91
CA ASP A 346 -6.06 -6.95 -13.06
C ASP A 346 -7.35 -7.24 -12.28
N ILE A 347 -8.33 -7.85 -12.94
CA ILE A 347 -9.58 -8.31 -12.31
C ILE A 347 -9.27 -9.30 -11.19
N ARG A 348 -8.38 -10.26 -11.47
CA ARG A 348 -7.98 -11.26 -10.47
C ARG A 348 -7.28 -10.60 -9.27
N LEU A 349 -6.32 -9.71 -9.51
CA LEU A 349 -5.64 -8.96 -8.44
C LEU A 349 -6.62 -8.16 -7.59
N ALA A 350 -7.61 -7.51 -8.22
CA ALA A 350 -8.63 -6.76 -7.50
C ALA A 350 -9.46 -7.65 -6.57
N ILE A 351 -9.89 -8.83 -7.07
CA ILE A 351 -10.58 -9.83 -6.26
C ILE A 351 -9.68 -10.29 -5.10
N ASP A 352 -8.42 -10.62 -5.36
CA ASP A 352 -7.47 -11.10 -4.34
C ASP A 352 -7.27 -10.06 -3.21
N ILE A 353 -7.12 -8.78 -3.55
CA ILE A 353 -6.99 -7.70 -2.56
C ILE A 353 -8.27 -7.60 -1.72
N LEU A 354 -9.44 -7.58 -2.36
CA LEU A 354 -10.71 -7.39 -1.67
C LEU A 354 -11.05 -8.58 -0.76
N LEU A 355 -10.80 -9.82 -1.22
CA LEU A 355 -11.04 -11.02 -0.42
C LEU A 355 -10.05 -11.16 0.75
N ARG A 356 -8.84 -10.58 0.67
CA ARG A 356 -7.93 -10.52 1.84
C ARG A 356 -8.43 -9.57 2.92
N GLN A 357 -9.09 -8.50 2.54
CA GLN A 357 -9.52 -7.42 3.44
C GLN A 357 -10.91 -7.64 4.01
N HIS A 358 -11.80 -8.27 3.23
CA HIS A 358 -13.22 -8.36 3.54
C HIS A 358 -13.72 -9.80 3.48
N PRO A 359 -14.24 -10.32 4.61
CA PRO A 359 -14.98 -11.57 4.63
C PRO A 359 -16.11 -11.56 3.59
N SER A 360 -16.09 -12.53 2.67
CA SER A 360 -17.00 -12.53 1.53
C SER A 360 -17.59 -13.92 1.22
N PHE A 361 -18.83 -13.94 0.77
CA PHE A 361 -19.48 -15.07 0.12
C PHE A 361 -19.61 -14.79 -1.38
N LEU A 362 -19.12 -15.71 -2.20
CA LEU A 362 -19.30 -15.69 -3.64
C LEU A 362 -20.33 -16.73 -4.03
N VAL A 363 -21.35 -16.33 -4.78
CA VAL A 363 -22.44 -17.22 -5.19
C VAL A 363 -22.47 -17.27 -6.71
N PHE A 364 -22.34 -18.47 -7.26
CA PHE A 364 -22.38 -18.72 -8.70
C PHE A 364 -23.52 -19.68 -9.02
N ASP A 365 -24.47 -19.20 -9.81
CA ASP A 365 -25.66 -19.93 -10.21
C ASP A 365 -25.58 -20.36 -11.67
N GLY A 366 -26.08 -21.56 -11.97
CA GLY A 366 -26.03 -22.14 -13.32
C GLY A 366 -24.62 -22.50 -13.79
N ILE A 367 -23.71 -23.00 -12.95
CA ILE A 367 -22.32 -23.28 -13.37
C ILE A 367 -22.24 -24.24 -14.58
N ASP A 368 -23.21 -25.13 -14.76
CA ASP A 368 -23.31 -25.98 -15.95
C ASP A 368 -23.52 -25.20 -17.26
N GLU A 369 -23.98 -23.95 -17.17
CA GLU A 369 -24.20 -23.02 -18.27
C GLU A 369 -22.97 -22.13 -18.54
N CYS A 370 -21.90 -22.24 -17.73
CA CYS A 370 -20.61 -21.61 -18.00
C CYS A 370 -19.99 -22.18 -19.27
N SER A 371 -19.37 -21.33 -20.11
CA SER A 371 -18.71 -21.77 -21.35
C SER A 371 -17.44 -22.60 -21.09
N GLU A 372 -16.77 -22.36 -19.97
CA GLU A 372 -15.49 -23.01 -19.60
C GLU A 372 -15.51 -23.44 -18.11
N PRO A 373 -16.43 -24.34 -17.70
CA PRO A 373 -16.68 -24.63 -16.29
C PRO A 373 -15.44 -25.21 -15.59
N ALA A 374 -14.69 -26.09 -16.25
CA ALA A 374 -13.47 -26.67 -15.67
C ALA A 374 -12.39 -25.61 -15.37
N ARG A 375 -12.17 -24.68 -16.31
CA ARG A 375 -11.20 -23.59 -16.14
C ARG A 375 -11.64 -22.63 -15.03
N PHE A 376 -12.92 -22.30 -15.01
CA PHE A 376 -13.50 -21.44 -13.98
C PHE A 376 -13.39 -22.05 -12.58
N LEU A 377 -13.70 -23.35 -12.44
CA LEU A 377 -13.63 -24.04 -11.17
C LEU A 377 -12.18 -24.20 -10.67
N GLU A 378 -11.21 -24.41 -11.56
CA GLU A 378 -9.78 -24.44 -11.17
C GLU A 378 -9.31 -23.05 -10.71
N GLU A 379 -9.79 -21.98 -11.33
CA GLU A 379 -9.49 -20.62 -10.90
C GLU A 379 -10.13 -20.31 -9.54
N LEU A 380 -11.40 -20.68 -9.33
CA LEU A 380 -12.09 -20.59 -8.04
C LEU A 380 -11.35 -21.35 -6.94
N ARG A 381 -10.85 -22.56 -7.25
CA ARG A 381 -10.04 -23.37 -6.36
C ARG A 381 -8.76 -22.62 -5.95
N SER A 382 -8.03 -22.05 -6.90
CA SER A 382 -6.84 -21.24 -6.61
C SER A 382 -7.19 -20.08 -5.67
N ILE A 383 -8.29 -19.36 -5.92
CA ILE A 383 -8.72 -18.28 -5.01
C ILE A 383 -9.01 -18.85 -3.61
N CYS A 384 -9.71 -19.98 -3.52
CA CYS A 384 -10.13 -20.56 -2.23
C CYS A 384 -8.96 -21.05 -1.37
N ILE A 385 -7.87 -21.44 -2.03
CA ILE A 385 -6.62 -21.85 -1.38
C ILE A 385 -5.89 -20.61 -0.86
N GLU A 386 -5.83 -19.55 -1.67
CA GLU A 386 -5.10 -18.31 -1.38
C GLU A 386 -5.83 -17.40 -0.38
N HIS A 387 -7.16 -17.48 -0.32
CA HIS A 387 -8.00 -16.54 0.41
C HIS A 387 -9.06 -17.24 1.26
N ASP A 388 -9.40 -16.63 2.38
CA ASP A 388 -10.47 -17.10 3.25
C ASP A 388 -11.82 -16.51 2.84
N TYR A 389 -12.37 -17.01 1.75
CA TYR A 389 -13.75 -16.72 1.33
C TYR A 389 -14.56 -18.01 1.19
N ARG A 390 -15.88 -17.85 1.04
CA ARG A 390 -16.83 -18.97 0.94
C ARG A 390 -17.52 -18.93 -0.40
N ALA A 391 -17.58 -20.07 -1.09
CA ALA A 391 -18.27 -20.16 -2.37
C ALA A 391 -19.53 -21.01 -2.24
N VAL A 392 -20.61 -20.57 -2.86
CA VAL A 392 -21.81 -21.38 -3.10
C VAL A 392 -21.94 -21.55 -4.60
N LEU A 393 -21.93 -22.80 -5.04
CA LEU A 393 -21.97 -23.17 -6.44
C LEU A 393 -23.30 -23.89 -6.70
N LEU A 394 -24.12 -23.35 -7.59
CA LEU A 394 -25.40 -23.92 -7.98
C LEU A 394 -25.31 -24.37 -9.44
N GLY A 395 -25.82 -25.56 -9.73
CA GLY A 395 -25.84 -26.06 -11.10
C GLY A 395 -26.40 -27.46 -11.21
N ARG A 396 -26.53 -27.93 -12.45
CA ARG A 396 -27.01 -29.28 -12.75
C ARG A 396 -26.02 -30.36 -12.29
N PRO A 397 -26.48 -31.59 -12.01
CA PRO A 397 -25.64 -32.69 -11.52
C PRO A 397 -24.52 -33.14 -12.47
N SER A 398 -24.54 -32.67 -13.72
CA SER A 398 -23.62 -33.05 -14.80
C SER A 398 -22.27 -32.33 -14.75
N VAL A 399 -22.10 -31.32 -13.90
CA VAL A 399 -20.82 -30.61 -13.77
C VAL A 399 -19.85 -31.45 -12.94
N GLU A 400 -18.74 -31.85 -13.54
CA GLU A 400 -17.62 -32.46 -12.83
C GLU A 400 -16.83 -31.38 -12.09
N MET A 401 -16.67 -31.56 -10.78
CA MET A 401 -15.83 -30.68 -9.96
C MET A 401 -14.36 -31.05 -10.17
N PRO A 402 -13.46 -30.07 -10.36
CA PRO A 402 -12.03 -30.36 -10.52
C PRO A 402 -11.52 -31.02 -9.23
N TYR A 403 -11.15 -32.29 -9.38
CA TYR A 403 -10.57 -33.17 -8.36
C TYR A 403 -11.51 -33.53 -7.18
N GLN A 404 -12.19 -34.66 -7.36
CA GLN A 404 -12.11 -35.74 -6.36
C GLN A 404 -10.80 -36.51 -6.53
#